data_AF-A0A9E4C6F6-F1
#
_entry.id   AF-A0A9E4C6F6-F1
#
_cell.length_a   1.000
_cell.length_b   1.000
_cell.length_c   1.000
_cell.angle_alpha   90.00
_cell.angle_beta   90.00
_cell.angle_gamma   90.00
#
_symmetry.space_group_name_H-M   'P 1'
#
loop_
_entity.id
_entity.type
_entity.pdbx_description
1 polymer ?
#
loop_
_entity_poly.entity_id
_entity_poly.type
_entity_poly.pdbx_seq_one_letter_code
_entity_poly.pdbx_strand_id
1 'polypeptide(L)'
;MSSLQAQLFVETASVTLNRLTKDLQKQFEPKKGDRFNVEGITYEIGPPKFMDSDRAIRFEISSKIPGEELPASYDHAKYFKQIEKRNASSKKPVSADMENIVRETRDQERKERDYVKLTYQYGENELYDDKDILKDIEQITKGSSAREAPPKIPGVTTLAGRLILERVQSSLYEVAKGNIESLIDANAKVRAELKKSAKKK
;
A
#
# COMPACT_ATOMS: atom_id res chain seq x y z
N MET A 1 3.74 -6.68 24.96
CA MET A 1 3.76 -7.88 24.11
C MET A 1 2.56 -7.81 23.20
N SER A 2 2.74 -7.94 21.88
CA SER A 2 1.61 -8.03 20.95
C SER A 2 0.88 -9.36 21.16
N SER A 3 -0.44 -9.37 20.96
CA SER A 3 -1.24 -10.60 21.03
C SER A 3 -0.84 -11.57 19.90
N LEU A 4 -1.12 -12.87 20.06
CA LEU A 4 -0.89 -13.86 19.00
C LEU A 4 -1.62 -13.48 17.71
N GLN A 5 -2.84 -12.96 17.83
CA GLN A 5 -3.63 -12.45 16.71
C GLN A 5 -2.90 -11.31 15.99
N ALA A 6 -2.44 -10.31 16.74
CA ALA A 6 -1.69 -9.19 16.17
C ALA A 6 -0.43 -9.66 15.42
N GLN A 7 0.30 -10.64 15.97
CA GLN A 7 1.48 -11.22 15.32
C GLN A 7 1.13 -11.90 13.99
N LEU A 8 0.10 -12.75 13.99
CA LEU A 8 -0.37 -13.44 12.78
C LEU A 8 -0.85 -12.47 11.71
N PHE A 9 -1.52 -11.38 12.12
CA PHE A 9 -2.01 -10.36 11.21
C PHE A 9 -0.86 -9.55 10.59
N VAL A 10 0.15 -9.17 11.38
CA VAL A 10 1.35 -8.49 10.87
C VAL A 10 2.13 -9.40 9.92
N GLU A 11 2.31 -10.67 10.26
CA GLU A 11 3.01 -11.63 9.42
C GLU A 11 2.28 -11.83 8.08
N THR A 12 0.97 -12.08 8.14
CA THR A 12 0.11 -12.23 6.96
C THR A 12 0.15 -10.97 6.10
N ALA A 13 0.03 -9.79 6.71
CA ALA A 13 0.11 -8.52 6.02
C ALA A 13 1.48 -8.32 5.36
N SER A 14 2.56 -8.66 6.06
CA SER A 14 3.94 -8.49 5.57
C SER A 14 4.18 -9.37 4.34
N VAL A 15 3.78 -10.64 4.41
CA VAL A 15 3.87 -11.56 3.27
C VAL A 15 3.05 -11.05 2.09
N THR A 16 1.84 -10.54 2.36
CA THR A 16 0.92 -10.04 1.34
C THR A 16 1.46 -8.80 0.62
N LEU A 17 1.91 -7.80 1.38
CA LEU A 17 2.46 -6.56 0.82
C LEU A 17 3.78 -6.82 0.10
N ASN A 18 4.63 -7.71 0.62
CA ASN A 18 5.86 -8.12 -0.07
C ASN A 18 5.57 -8.85 -1.39
N ARG A 19 4.52 -9.69 -1.44
CA ARG A 19 4.06 -10.31 -2.69
C ARG A 19 3.63 -9.24 -3.70
N LEU A 20 2.82 -8.29 -3.27
CA LEU A 20 2.38 -7.17 -4.11
C LEU A 20 3.56 -6.35 -4.65
N THR A 21 4.52 -5.99 -3.78
CA THR A 21 5.74 -5.29 -4.21
C THR A 21 6.48 -6.06 -5.29
N LYS A 22 6.65 -7.38 -5.14
CA LYS A 22 7.31 -8.22 -6.15
C LYS A 22 6.53 -8.27 -7.47
N ASP A 23 5.21 -8.30 -7.42
CA ASP A 23 4.38 -8.27 -8.63
C ASP A 23 4.51 -6.91 -9.35
N LEU A 24 4.50 -5.81 -8.60
CA LEU A 24 4.72 -4.46 -9.13
C LEU A 24 6.14 -4.29 -9.70
N GLN A 25 7.16 -4.88 -9.07
CA GLN A 25 8.53 -4.90 -9.59
C GLN A 25 8.70 -5.74 -10.87
N LYS A 26 7.81 -6.71 -11.12
CA LYS A 26 7.78 -7.45 -12.39
C LYS A 26 7.03 -6.66 -13.47
N GLN A 27 6.00 -5.94 -13.08
CA GLN A 27 5.17 -5.14 -13.97
C GLN A 27 5.87 -3.84 -14.40
N PHE A 28 6.65 -3.24 -13.50
CA PHE A 28 7.33 -1.96 -13.68
C PHE A 28 8.85 -2.10 -13.52
N GLU A 29 9.62 -1.00 -13.61
CA GLU A 29 11.07 -1.08 -13.51
C GLU A 29 11.51 -1.28 -12.04
N PRO A 30 12.16 -2.40 -11.67
CA PRO A 30 12.59 -2.63 -10.30
C PRO A 30 13.72 -1.69 -9.89
N LYS A 31 13.73 -1.28 -8.62
CA LYS A 31 14.80 -0.48 -8.00
C LYS A 31 15.36 -1.18 -6.75
N LYS A 32 16.43 -0.63 -6.17
CA LYS A 32 17.07 -1.18 -4.96
C LYS A 32 16.06 -1.33 -3.82
N GLY A 33 16.02 -2.51 -3.21
CA GLY A 33 15.12 -2.84 -2.10
C GLY A 33 13.71 -3.11 -2.59
N ASP A 34 12.72 -2.70 -1.80
CA ASP A 34 11.28 -2.91 -2.06
C ASP A 34 10.66 -1.80 -2.93
N ARG A 35 11.47 -1.23 -3.83
CA ARG A 35 11.13 -0.08 -4.66
C ARG A 35 10.91 -0.46 -6.11
N PHE A 36 10.03 0.27 -6.77
CA PHE A 36 9.81 0.16 -8.21
C PHE A 36 9.62 1.56 -8.83
N ASN A 37 9.84 1.69 -10.13
CA ASN A 37 9.75 2.94 -10.85
C ASN A 37 8.70 2.88 -11.95
N VAL A 38 7.84 3.90 -12.00
CA VAL A 38 6.82 4.08 -13.03
C VAL A 38 7.05 5.46 -13.66
N GLU A 39 7.43 5.46 -14.94
CA GLU A 39 7.66 6.67 -15.74
C GLU A 39 8.57 7.72 -15.08
N GLY A 40 9.63 7.29 -14.37
CA GLY A 40 10.57 8.18 -13.70
C GLY A 40 10.25 8.47 -12.23
N ILE A 41 9.06 8.12 -11.73
CA ILE A 41 8.71 8.24 -10.30
C ILE A 41 8.98 6.92 -9.58
N THR A 42 9.68 6.98 -8.45
CA THR A 42 9.92 5.82 -7.58
C THR A 42 8.82 5.69 -6.54
N TYR A 43 8.31 4.48 -6.37
CA TYR A 43 7.28 4.10 -5.41
C TYR A 43 7.80 3.06 -4.42
N GLU A 44 7.22 3.02 -3.22
CA GLU A 44 7.56 2.09 -2.14
C GLU A 44 6.31 1.80 -1.29
N ILE A 45 6.16 0.54 -0.87
CA ILE A 45 5.18 0.12 0.15
C ILE A 45 5.94 -0.11 1.45
N GLY A 46 5.57 0.62 2.50
CA GLY A 46 6.14 0.46 3.84
C GLY A 46 5.65 -0.80 4.55
N PRO A 47 6.39 -1.28 5.55
CA PRO A 47 6.02 -2.47 6.31
C PRO A 47 4.70 -2.24 7.09
N PRO A 48 3.84 -3.26 7.19
CA PRO A 48 2.59 -3.12 7.91
C PRO A 48 2.80 -3.14 9.43
N LYS A 49 1.89 -2.48 10.14
CA LYS A 49 1.80 -2.46 11.60
C LYS A 49 0.38 -2.80 12.01
N PHE A 50 0.22 -3.56 13.09
CA PHE A 50 -1.09 -3.78 13.68
C PHE A 50 -1.33 -2.77 14.79
N MET A 51 -2.50 -2.14 14.77
CA MET A 51 -2.92 -1.15 15.74
C MET A 51 -3.93 -1.80 16.69
N ASP A 52 -3.45 -2.21 17.86
CA ASP A 52 -4.26 -2.91 18.87
C ASP A 52 -5.48 -2.08 19.33
N SER A 53 -5.35 -0.75 19.41
CA SER A 53 -6.45 0.14 19.82
C SER A 53 -7.64 0.11 18.86
N ASP A 54 -7.34 0.00 17.56
CA ASP A 54 -8.32 0.16 16.48
C ASP A 54 -8.62 -1.17 15.79
N ARG A 55 -7.96 -2.26 16.22
CA ARG A 55 -7.93 -3.57 15.57
C ARG A 55 -7.79 -3.46 14.06
N ALA A 56 -6.69 -2.83 13.64
CA ALA A 56 -6.50 -2.46 12.24
C ALA A 56 -5.06 -2.69 11.76
N ILE A 57 -4.92 -3.04 10.49
CA ILE A 57 -3.63 -3.07 9.80
C ILE A 57 -3.38 -1.69 9.19
N ARG A 58 -2.23 -1.10 9.52
CA ARG A 58 -1.77 0.18 8.98
C ARG A 58 -0.51 -0.03 8.14
N PHE A 59 -0.46 0.58 6.98
CA PHE A 59 0.73 0.58 6.12
C PHE A 59 0.82 1.89 5.34
N GLU A 60 1.99 2.13 4.76
CA GLU A 60 2.32 3.40 4.11
C GLU A 60 2.63 3.13 2.64
N ILE A 61 2.19 4.00 1.75
CA ILE A 61 2.60 4.01 0.35
C ILE A 61 3.26 5.35 0.08
N SER A 62 4.46 5.34 -0.48
CA SER A 62 5.17 6.58 -0.82
C SER A 62 5.52 6.65 -2.30
N SER A 63 5.57 7.88 -2.81
CA SER A 63 6.04 8.19 -4.16
C SER A 63 6.98 9.39 -4.15
N LYS A 64 8.09 9.30 -4.90
CA LYS A 64 9.06 10.39 -5.03
C LYS A 64 8.45 11.54 -5.86
N ILE A 65 8.56 12.77 -5.39
CA ILE A 65 8.19 13.94 -6.19
C ILE A 65 9.22 14.13 -7.32
N PRO A 66 8.81 14.23 -8.59
CA PRO A 66 9.71 14.38 -9.72
C PRO A 66 10.22 15.84 -9.84
N GLY A 67 11.00 16.30 -8.85
CA GLY A 67 11.46 17.69 -8.75
C GLY A 67 12.20 18.20 -10.00
N GLU A 68 12.95 17.34 -10.69
CA GLU A 68 13.67 17.69 -11.93
C GLU A 68 12.73 17.96 -13.12
N GLU A 69 11.51 17.42 -13.12
CA GLU A 69 10.50 17.69 -14.16
C GLU A 69 9.61 18.88 -13.83
N LEU A 70 9.63 19.34 -12.58
CA LEU A 70 8.84 20.48 -12.15
C LEU A 70 9.49 21.77 -12.66
N PRO A 71 8.69 22.72 -13.20
CA PRO A 71 9.22 24.05 -13.51
C PRO A 71 9.89 24.64 -12.26
N ALA A 72 10.99 25.37 -12.41
CA ALA A 72 11.71 25.97 -11.28
C ALA A 72 10.84 26.88 -10.37
N SER A 73 9.72 27.38 -10.89
CA SER A 73 8.72 28.18 -10.16
C SER A 73 7.60 27.35 -9.52
N TYR A 74 7.61 26.02 -9.65
CA TYR A 74 6.53 25.15 -9.24
C TYR A 74 6.80 24.56 -7.86
N ASP A 75 5.98 24.98 -6.91
CA ASP A 75 6.07 24.59 -5.51
C ASP A 75 5.70 23.12 -5.30
N HIS A 76 6.58 22.37 -4.63
CA HIS A 76 6.36 20.97 -4.28
C HIS A 76 5.11 20.79 -3.40
N ALA A 77 4.78 21.78 -2.55
CA ALA A 77 3.55 21.74 -1.77
C ALA A 77 2.29 21.83 -2.66
N LYS A 78 2.36 22.52 -3.80
CA LYS A 78 1.27 22.52 -4.80
C LYS A 78 1.18 21.17 -5.50
N TYR A 79 2.31 20.50 -5.78
CA TYR A 79 2.30 19.14 -6.31
C TYR A 79 1.58 18.19 -5.35
N PHE A 80 1.99 18.19 -4.08
CA PHE A 80 1.39 17.38 -3.02
C PHE A 80 -0.12 17.60 -2.91
N LYS A 81 -0.58 18.85 -2.81
CA LYS A 81 -2.02 19.17 -2.74
C LYS A 81 -2.81 18.66 -3.95
N GLN A 82 -2.22 18.67 -5.14
CA GLN A 82 -2.88 18.13 -6.32
C GLN A 82 -2.96 16.60 -6.30
N ILE A 83 -1.91 15.92 -5.80
CA ILE A 83 -1.94 14.47 -5.60
C ILE A 83 -3.00 14.11 -4.57
N GLU A 84 -3.02 14.78 -3.42
CA GLU A 84 -4.02 14.56 -2.37
C GLU A 84 -5.45 14.74 -2.90
N LYS A 85 -5.70 15.77 -3.72
CA LYS A 85 -7.01 16.03 -4.32
C LYS A 85 -7.41 14.99 -5.38
N ARG A 86 -6.44 14.43 -6.12
CA ARG A 86 -6.69 13.54 -7.26
C ARG A 86 -6.56 12.06 -6.92
N ASN A 87 -6.03 11.75 -5.75
CA ASN A 87 -5.96 10.40 -5.25
C ASN A 87 -7.39 9.90 -5.01
N ALA A 88 -7.86 9.07 -5.94
CA ALA A 88 -9.21 8.52 -5.95
C ALA A 88 -9.23 7.09 -5.38
N SER A 89 -8.42 6.82 -4.35
CA SER A 89 -8.42 5.51 -3.71
C SER A 89 -9.78 5.22 -3.07
N SER A 90 -10.20 3.95 -3.10
CA SER A 90 -11.50 3.51 -2.57
C SER A 90 -11.69 3.91 -1.10
N LYS A 91 -10.60 3.91 -0.33
CA LYS A 91 -10.53 4.46 1.01
C LYS A 91 -9.61 5.67 1.04
N LYS A 92 -10.00 6.74 1.73
CA LYS A 92 -9.10 7.88 1.95
C LYS A 92 -7.98 7.49 2.91
N PRO A 93 -6.73 7.93 2.66
CA PRO A 93 -5.66 7.72 3.61
C PRO A 93 -5.98 8.44 4.93
N VAL A 94 -5.52 7.86 6.05
CA VAL A 94 -5.67 8.41 7.40
C VAL A 94 -4.75 9.62 7.59
N SER A 95 -3.57 9.59 6.98
CA SER A 95 -2.67 10.74 6.89
C SER A 95 -2.06 10.83 5.50
N ALA A 96 -1.77 12.06 5.09
CA ALA A 96 -0.98 12.36 3.91
C ALA A 96 0.13 13.33 4.34
N ASP A 97 1.38 12.92 4.15
CA ASP A 97 2.55 13.62 4.65
C ASP A 97 3.54 13.90 3.51
N MET A 98 4.19 15.06 3.54
CA MET A 98 5.37 15.35 2.73
C MET A 98 6.61 14.98 3.55
N GLU A 99 7.28 13.89 3.20
CA GLU A 99 8.57 13.55 3.82
C GLU A 99 9.69 14.17 3.00
N ASN A 100 10.43 15.12 3.60
CA ASN A 100 11.68 15.62 3.04
C ASN A 100 12.83 14.78 3.61
N ILE A 101 13.41 13.92 2.77
CA ILE A 101 14.61 13.16 3.12
C ILE A 101 15.83 13.97 2.71
N VAL A 102 16.45 14.65 3.66
CA VAL A 102 17.75 15.31 3.47
C VAL A 102 18.86 14.25 3.56
N ARG A 103 19.53 13.95 2.46
CA ARG A 103 20.77 13.15 2.48
C ARG A 103 21.97 14.05 2.26
N GLU A 104 22.85 14.10 3.26
CA GLU A 104 24.20 14.63 3.10
C GLU A 104 25.05 13.57 2.38
N THR A 105 25.37 13.80 1.11
CA THR A 105 26.34 12.96 0.39
C THR A 105 27.77 13.38 0.73
N ARG A 106 28.74 12.44 0.59
CA ARG A 106 30.18 12.67 0.88
C ARG A 106 30.79 13.88 0.13
N ASP A 107 30.15 14.35 -0.93
CA ASP A 107 30.58 15.46 -1.78
C ASP A 107 29.96 16.83 -1.43
N GLN A 108 29.48 17.06 -0.19
CA GLN A 108 28.85 18.32 0.25
C GLN A 108 27.59 18.77 -0.51
N GLU A 109 27.07 17.99 -1.47
CA GLU A 109 25.74 18.23 -2.04
C GLU A 109 24.65 17.74 -1.07
N ARG A 110 23.82 18.66 -0.57
CA ARG A 110 22.54 18.34 0.07
C ARG A 110 21.54 17.94 -1.02
N LYS A 111 21.15 16.66 -1.06
CA LYS A 111 20.05 16.22 -1.94
C LYS A 111 18.79 16.12 -1.10
N GLU A 112 17.95 17.15 -1.20
CA GLU A 112 16.59 17.13 -0.68
C GLU A 112 15.72 16.31 -1.64
N ARG A 113 15.03 15.31 -1.09
CA ARG A 113 14.11 14.47 -1.86
C ARG A 113 12.77 14.49 -1.14
N ASP A 114 11.82 15.16 -1.75
CA ASP A 114 10.45 15.19 -1.25
C ASP A 114 9.69 13.95 -1.74
N TYR A 115 9.02 13.29 -0.81
CA TYR A 115 8.14 12.18 -1.05
C TYR A 115 6.72 12.54 -0.64
N VAL A 116 5.75 12.11 -1.44
CA VAL A 116 4.35 12.04 -1.01
C VAL A 116 4.18 10.71 -0.31
N LYS A 117 3.80 10.74 0.97
CA LYS A 117 3.54 9.55 1.77
C LYS A 117 2.09 9.51 2.18
N LEU A 118 1.42 8.41 1.90
CA LEU A 118 0.02 8.18 2.22
C LEU A 118 -0.09 7.00 3.19
N THR A 119 -0.70 7.24 4.35
CA THR A 119 -0.90 6.22 5.38
C THR A 119 -2.31 5.67 5.27
N TYR A 120 -2.43 4.36 5.08
CA TYR A 120 -3.71 3.66 5.03
C TYR A 120 -3.89 2.79 6.26
N GLN A 121 -5.13 2.69 6.72
CA GLN A 121 -5.52 1.84 7.84
C GLN A 121 -6.78 1.07 7.45
N TYR A 122 -6.82 -0.23 7.71
CA TYR A 122 -7.97 -1.09 7.45
C TYR A 122 -8.30 -1.89 8.70
N GLY A 123 -9.51 -1.73 9.22
CA GLY A 123 -10.01 -2.52 10.34
C GLY A 123 -10.33 -3.95 9.94
N GLU A 124 -10.44 -4.84 10.93
CA GLU A 124 -10.83 -6.25 10.73
C GLU A 124 -12.07 -6.40 9.85
N ASN A 125 -13.13 -5.65 10.16
CA ASN A 125 -14.42 -5.69 9.46
C ASN A 125 -14.36 -5.19 8.01
N GLU A 126 -13.26 -4.54 7.61
CA GLU A 126 -13.03 -4.12 6.22
C GLU A 126 -12.25 -5.17 5.43
N LEU A 127 -11.59 -6.10 6.12
CA LEU A 127 -10.73 -7.13 5.52
C LEU A 127 -11.43 -8.49 5.46
N TYR A 128 -12.31 -8.78 6.41
CA TYR A 128 -13.13 -9.99 6.41
C TYR A 128 -14.48 -9.76 7.11
N ASP A 129 -15.45 -10.61 6.79
CA ASP A 129 -16.77 -10.65 7.43
C ASP A 129 -17.02 -12.02 8.07
N ASP A 130 -17.42 -12.03 9.34
CA ASP A 130 -17.62 -13.26 10.10
C ASP A 130 -18.69 -14.17 9.50
N LYS A 131 -19.74 -13.61 8.87
CA LYS A 131 -20.81 -14.41 8.26
C LYS A 131 -20.29 -15.14 7.03
N ASP A 132 -19.41 -14.52 6.26
CA ASP A 132 -18.78 -15.16 5.11
C ASP A 132 -17.80 -16.26 5.55
N ILE A 133 -17.06 -16.06 6.63
CA ILE A 133 -16.22 -17.11 7.23
C ILE A 133 -17.09 -18.30 7.69
N LEU A 134 -18.23 -18.05 8.33
CA LEU A 134 -19.14 -19.12 8.76
C LEU A 134 -19.70 -19.92 7.57
N LYS A 135 -20.11 -19.24 6.49
CA LYS A 135 -20.54 -19.91 5.26
C LYS A 135 -19.43 -20.78 4.66
N ASP A 136 -18.20 -20.29 4.65
CA ASP A 136 -17.05 -21.02 4.14
C ASP A 136 -16.77 -22.29 4.96
N ILE A 137 -16.88 -22.19 6.29
CA ILE A 137 -16.76 -23.34 7.20
C ILE A 137 -17.84 -24.38 6.91
N GLU A 138 -19.09 -23.95 6.74
CA GLU A 138 -20.19 -24.86 6.41
C GLU A 138 -19.95 -25.58 5.08
N GLN A 139 -19.49 -24.88 4.04
CA GLN A 139 -19.22 -25.49 2.73
C GLN A 139 -18.12 -26.55 2.80
N ILE A 140 -17.03 -26.25 3.52
CA ILE A 140 -15.91 -27.18 3.71
C ILE A 140 -16.33 -28.39 4.55
N THR A 141 -17.07 -28.18 5.64
CA THR A 141 -17.51 -29.26 6.54
C THR A 141 -18.58 -30.16 5.92
N LYS A 142 -19.45 -29.61 5.07
CA LYS A 142 -20.44 -30.37 4.29
C LYS A 142 -19.81 -31.15 3.11
N GLY A 143 -18.49 -31.09 2.94
CA GLY A 143 -17.76 -31.82 1.89
C GLY A 143 -18.10 -31.33 0.48
N SER A 144 -18.56 -30.08 0.33
CA SER A 144 -18.88 -29.53 -0.98
C SER A 144 -17.58 -29.28 -1.75
N SER A 145 -17.44 -29.84 -2.96
CA SER A 145 -16.27 -29.67 -3.84
C SER A 145 -16.01 -28.22 -4.30
N ALA A 146 -16.87 -27.28 -3.91
CA ALA A 146 -16.77 -25.87 -4.25
C ALA A 146 -15.70 -25.11 -3.47
N ARG A 147 -15.25 -25.62 -2.30
CA ARG A 147 -14.28 -24.91 -1.47
C ARG A 147 -13.32 -25.86 -0.75
N GLU A 148 -12.04 -25.71 -1.02
CA GLU A 148 -10.98 -26.43 -0.31
C GLU A 148 -10.63 -25.75 1.02
N ALA A 149 -10.15 -26.55 1.97
CA ALA A 149 -9.68 -26.01 3.24
C ALA A 149 -8.33 -25.29 3.04
N PRO A 150 -8.13 -24.10 3.64
CA PRO A 150 -6.86 -23.41 3.57
C PRO A 150 -5.73 -24.25 4.18
N PRO A 151 -4.48 -24.07 3.70
CA PRO A 151 -3.33 -24.81 4.19
C PRO A 151 -3.15 -24.61 5.70
N LYS A 152 -2.49 -25.57 6.36
CA LYS A 152 -2.20 -25.43 7.80
C LYS A 152 -1.20 -24.29 8.01
N ILE A 153 -1.52 -23.39 8.95
CA ILE A 153 -0.68 -22.25 9.33
C ILE A 153 -0.15 -22.52 10.74
N PRO A 154 1.17 -22.49 10.98
CA PRO A 154 1.74 -22.62 12.32
C PRO A 154 1.11 -21.64 13.31
N GLY A 155 0.79 -22.11 14.51
CA GLY A 155 0.13 -21.27 15.53
C GLY A 155 -1.39 -21.09 15.35
N VAL A 156 -1.99 -21.56 14.24
CA VAL A 156 -3.43 -21.48 14.00
C VAL A 156 -4.04 -22.88 13.93
N THR A 157 -4.77 -23.26 14.97
CA THR A 157 -5.34 -24.62 15.11
C THR A 157 -6.75 -24.75 14.54
N THR A 158 -7.48 -23.64 14.41
CA THR A 158 -8.88 -23.64 13.97
C THR A 158 -8.99 -23.44 12.45
N LEU A 159 -10.04 -24.00 11.84
CA LEU A 159 -10.37 -23.73 10.43
C LEU A 159 -10.75 -22.26 10.23
N ALA A 160 -11.54 -21.71 11.15
CA ALA A 160 -11.95 -20.31 11.15
C ALA A 160 -10.76 -19.35 11.12
N GLY A 161 -9.76 -19.56 11.98
CA GLY A 161 -8.57 -18.71 12.01
C GLY A 161 -7.80 -18.74 10.69
N ARG A 162 -7.68 -19.91 10.05
CA ARG A 162 -7.00 -20.04 8.75
C ARG A 162 -7.76 -19.32 7.63
N LEU A 163 -9.09 -19.44 7.61
CA LEU A 163 -9.94 -18.73 6.65
C LEU A 163 -9.88 -17.22 6.85
N ILE A 164 -9.86 -16.74 8.10
CA ILE A 164 -9.69 -15.30 8.39
C ILE A 164 -8.38 -14.79 7.81
N LEU A 165 -7.26 -15.48 8.05
CA LEU A 165 -5.95 -15.04 7.52
C LEU A 165 -5.92 -15.06 5.97
N GLU A 166 -6.52 -16.08 5.35
CA GLU A 166 -6.66 -16.14 3.88
C GLU A 166 -7.48 -14.97 3.32
N ARG A 167 -8.59 -14.61 3.98
CA ARG A 167 -9.41 -13.44 3.61
C ARG A 167 -8.65 -12.14 3.81
N VAL A 168 -7.99 -11.97 4.96
CA VAL A 168 -7.14 -10.81 5.23
C VAL A 168 -6.07 -10.65 4.15
N GLN A 169 -5.39 -11.74 3.78
CA GLN A 169 -4.39 -11.73 2.70
C GLN A 169 -4.99 -11.29 1.36
N SER A 170 -6.14 -11.84 0.98
CA SER A 170 -6.76 -11.54 -0.31
C SER A 170 -7.29 -10.11 -0.37
N SER A 171 -8.06 -9.69 0.63
CA SER A 171 -8.62 -8.34 0.72
C SER A 171 -7.52 -7.28 0.82
N LEU A 172 -6.49 -7.52 1.65
CA LEU A 172 -5.38 -6.58 1.81
C LEU A 172 -4.59 -6.40 0.50
N TYR A 173 -4.37 -7.49 -0.26
CA TYR A 173 -3.71 -7.41 -1.56
C TYR A 173 -4.48 -6.51 -2.52
N GLU A 174 -5.80 -6.71 -2.65
CA GLU A 174 -6.65 -5.94 -3.57
C GLU A 174 -6.73 -4.46 -3.17
N VAL A 175 -6.95 -4.16 -1.89
CA VAL A 175 -7.04 -2.76 -1.45
C VAL A 175 -5.68 -2.05 -1.55
N ALA A 176 -4.58 -2.73 -1.22
CA ALA A 176 -3.25 -2.13 -1.35
C ALA A 176 -2.87 -1.89 -2.82
N LYS A 177 -3.19 -2.84 -3.71
CA LYS A 177 -3.01 -2.69 -5.15
C LYS A 177 -3.80 -1.50 -5.68
N GLY A 178 -5.09 -1.41 -5.36
CA GLY A 178 -5.94 -0.30 -5.77
C GLY A 178 -5.46 1.07 -5.26
N ASN A 179 -4.91 1.13 -4.04
CA ASN A 179 -4.33 2.35 -3.50
C ASN A 179 -3.08 2.81 -4.28
N ILE A 180 -2.22 1.86 -4.67
CA ILE A 180 -1.01 2.15 -5.45
C ILE A 180 -1.37 2.61 -6.85
N GLU A 181 -2.28 1.91 -7.52
CA GLU A 181 -2.77 2.27 -8.84
C GLU A 181 -3.40 3.67 -8.81
N SER A 182 -4.18 3.99 -7.78
CA SER A 182 -4.75 5.33 -7.59
C SER A 182 -3.68 6.42 -7.44
N LEU A 183 -2.59 6.13 -6.72
CA LEU A 183 -1.47 7.07 -6.56
C LEU A 183 -0.67 7.24 -7.86
N ILE A 184 -0.44 6.16 -8.61
CA ILE A 184 0.20 6.21 -9.93
C ILE A 184 -0.64 7.07 -10.88
N ASP A 185 -1.94 6.84 -10.93
CA ASP A 185 -2.88 7.61 -11.76
C ASP A 185 -2.93 9.08 -11.37
N ALA A 186 -2.93 9.38 -10.07
CA ALA A 186 -2.88 10.76 -9.58
C ALA A 186 -1.59 11.46 -10.06
N ASN A 187 -0.44 10.79 -9.93
CA ASN A 187 0.84 11.30 -10.40
C ASN A 187 0.85 11.52 -11.93
N ALA A 188 0.34 10.56 -12.72
CA ALA A 188 0.24 10.69 -14.16
C ALA A 188 -0.64 11.89 -14.58
N LYS A 189 -1.78 12.08 -13.93
CA LYS A 189 -2.70 13.21 -14.19
C LYS A 189 -2.06 14.56 -13.85
N VAL A 190 -1.40 14.69 -12.69
CA VAL A 190 -0.72 15.93 -12.31
C VAL A 190 0.41 16.24 -13.29
N ARG A 191 1.25 15.26 -13.64
CA ARG A 191 2.32 15.44 -14.63
C ARG A 191 1.80 15.84 -16.00
N ALA A 192 0.71 15.24 -16.48
CA ALA A 192 0.12 15.58 -17.76
C ALA A 192 -0.37 17.04 -17.81
N GLU A 193 -0.96 17.54 -16.72
CA GLU A 193 -1.37 18.94 -16.63
C GLU A 193 -0.20 19.92 -16.58
N LEU A 194 0.88 19.56 -15.87
CA LEU A 194 2.10 20.35 -15.85
C LEU A 194 2.75 20.44 -17.23
N LYS A 195 2.79 19.34 -17.98
CA LYS A 195 3.27 19.33 -19.37
C LYS A 195 2.40 20.19 -20.29
N LYS A 196 1.07 20.22 -20.09
CA LYS A 196 0.14 21.07 -20.86
C LYS A 196 0.29 22.55 -20.54
N SER A 197 0.50 22.91 -19.28
CA SER A 197 0.68 24.32 -18.88
C SER A 197 2.04 24.86 -19.31
N ALA A 198 3.08 24.02 -19.35
CA ALA A 198 4.40 24.38 -19.87
C ALA A 198 4.40 24.64 -21.39
N LYS A 199 3.62 23.89 -22.18
CA LYS A 199 3.49 24.08 -23.65
C LYS A 199 2.65 25.29 -24.08
N LYS A 200 1.92 25.92 -23.15
CA LYS A 200 1.08 27.09 -23.41
C LYS A 200 1.77 28.43 -23.09
N LYS A 201 2.99 28.38 -22.55
CA LYS A 201 3.88 29.54 -22.39
C LYS A 201 4.87 29.56 -23.54
#